data_AF-A0A933Y3M8-F1
#
_entry.id   AF-A0A933Y3M8-F1
#
_cell.length_a   1.000
_cell.length_b   1.000
_cell.length_c   1.000
_cell.angle_alpha   90.00
_cell.angle_beta   90.00
_cell.angle_gamma   90.00
#
_symmetry.space_group_name_H-M   'P 1'
#
loop_
_entity.id
_entity.type
_entity.pdbx_description
1 polymer ?
#
loop_
_entity_poly.entity_id
_entity_poly.type
_entity_poly.pdbx_seq_one_letter_code
_entity_poly.pdbx_strand_id
1 'polypeptide(L)'
;MKKNHHAIIALLSLTLLFGLAPTVQADETPANVTIHLTVITDSQTLYDQDLTVSACESSPAEGGASAVSGYCAVLQSGLDSTWSWFGSDGFLDSLGGVANDFSQNTYWGWFGDLVYG
;
A
#
# COMPACT_ATOMS: atom_id res chain seq x y z
N MET A 1 41.67 -60.16 -45.23
CA MET A 1 40.81 -59.09 -45.79
C MET A 1 39.37 -59.30 -45.33
N LYS A 2 38.90 -58.48 -44.38
CA LYS A 2 37.47 -58.30 -44.05
C LYS A 2 37.35 -56.90 -43.44
N LYS A 3 36.87 -55.94 -44.23
CA LYS A 3 36.40 -54.61 -43.79
C LYS A 3 34.91 -54.75 -43.45
N ASN A 4 34.45 -54.05 -42.41
CA ASN A 4 33.08 -53.55 -42.17
C ASN A 4 33.19 -52.68 -40.89
N HIS A 5 33.37 -51.36 -41.01
CA HIS A 5 32.34 -50.29 -41.11
C HIS A 5 31.60 -50.00 -39.80
N HIS A 6 31.89 -48.80 -39.26
CA HIS A 6 31.04 -47.76 -38.62
C HIS A 6 29.83 -48.26 -37.77
N ALA A 7 29.47 -47.71 -36.61
CA ALA A 7 29.48 -46.32 -36.23
C ALA A 7 28.88 -46.12 -34.82
N ILE A 8 29.08 -44.91 -34.29
CA ILE A 8 28.17 -44.14 -33.41
C ILE A 8 28.19 -44.50 -31.91
N ILE A 9 29.05 -43.74 -31.23
CA ILE A 9 28.90 -43.28 -29.84
C ILE A 9 27.51 -42.62 -29.72
N ALA A 10 26.56 -43.28 -29.07
CA ALA A 10 25.31 -42.66 -28.68
C ALA A 10 25.54 -41.82 -27.42
N LEU A 11 25.57 -40.50 -27.61
CA LEU A 11 25.58 -39.49 -26.55
C LEU A 11 24.49 -39.79 -25.51
N LEU A 12 24.86 -39.75 -24.22
CA LEU A 12 23.91 -39.58 -23.12
C LEU A 12 23.15 -38.26 -23.32
N SER A 13 21.89 -38.34 -23.75
CA SER A 13 20.95 -37.22 -23.62
C SER A 13 20.36 -37.26 -22.20
N LEU A 14 21.00 -36.53 -21.27
CA LEU A 14 20.40 -36.20 -19.98
C LEU A 14 19.29 -35.19 -20.24
N THR A 15 18.06 -35.68 -20.40
CA THR A 15 16.86 -34.85 -20.52
C THR A 15 16.62 -34.19 -19.17
N LEU A 16 17.11 -32.96 -19.02
CA LEU A 16 16.79 -32.09 -17.91
C LEU A 16 15.32 -31.70 -18.07
N LEU A 17 14.40 -32.46 -17.47
CA LEU A 17 13.04 -31.98 -17.23
C LEU A 17 13.17 -30.84 -16.20
N PHE A 18 13.39 -29.63 -16.69
CA PHE A 18 13.07 -28.42 -15.94
C PHE A 18 11.57 -28.45 -15.71
N GLY A 19 11.19 -28.93 -14.52
CA GLY A 19 9.82 -28.82 -14.05
C GLY A 19 9.42 -27.36 -14.13
N LEU A 20 8.35 -27.07 -14.87
CA LEU A 20 7.58 -25.84 -14.73
C LEU A 20 6.97 -25.88 -13.33
N ALA A 21 7.75 -25.57 -12.31
CA ALA A 21 7.20 -25.20 -11.04
C ALA A 21 6.41 -23.91 -11.29
N PRO A 22 5.10 -23.87 -11.01
CA PRO A 22 4.40 -22.60 -11.00
C PRO A 22 5.13 -21.69 -10.02
N THR A 23 5.60 -20.54 -10.49
CA THR A 23 6.08 -19.48 -9.62
C THR A 23 4.87 -19.04 -8.81
N VAL A 24 4.76 -19.53 -7.58
CA VAL A 24 3.87 -18.94 -6.57
C VAL A 24 4.41 -17.54 -6.37
N GLN A 25 3.78 -16.56 -7.03
CA GLN A 25 4.04 -15.15 -6.77
C GLN A 25 3.56 -14.91 -5.35
N ALA A 26 4.50 -14.77 -4.42
CA ALA A 26 4.17 -14.37 -3.07
C ALA A 26 3.41 -13.05 -3.18
N ASP A 27 2.18 -13.05 -2.70
CA ASP A 27 1.40 -11.83 -2.55
C ASP A 27 2.07 -11.06 -1.40
N GLU A 28 2.97 -10.14 -1.77
CA GLU A 28 3.69 -9.25 -0.85
C GLU A 28 2.66 -8.31 -0.23
N THR A 29 1.85 -8.81 0.70
CA THR A 29 0.93 -7.97 1.48
C THR A 29 1.78 -6.89 2.14
N PRO A 30 1.50 -5.60 1.91
CA PRO A 30 2.34 -4.54 2.46
C PRO A 30 2.38 -4.69 3.98
N ALA A 31 3.59 -4.74 4.55
CA ALA A 31 3.78 -4.90 5.98
C ALA A 31 3.11 -3.76 6.75
N ASN A 32 2.48 -4.09 7.87
CA ASN A 32 1.91 -3.08 8.76
C ASN A 32 3.02 -2.18 9.32
N VAL A 33 2.69 -0.91 9.55
CA VAL A 33 3.62 0.08 10.12
C VAL A 33 3.01 0.64 11.41
N THR A 34 3.79 0.71 12.47
CA THR A 34 3.40 1.44 13.68
C THR A 34 3.82 2.90 13.56
N ILE A 35 2.85 3.80 13.72
CA ILE A 35 3.07 5.25 13.75
C ILE A 35 2.54 5.81 15.07
N HIS A 36 3.00 7.01 15.43
CA HIS A 36 2.32 7.85 16.40
C HIS A 36 1.44 8.84 15.62
N LEU A 37 0.12 8.71 15.72
CA LEU A 37 -0.82 9.61 15.05
C LEU A 37 -1.33 10.64 16.05
N THR A 38 -1.15 11.91 15.71
CA THR A 38 -1.71 13.04 16.45
C THR A 38 -2.62 13.83 15.53
N VAL A 39 -3.87 14.07 15.96
CA VAL A 39 -4.87 14.89 15.27
C VAL A 39 -5.30 16.00 16.21
N ILE A 40 -5.00 17.23 15.84
CA ILE A 40 -5.24 18.41 16.66
C ILE A 40 -5.95 19.49 15.84
N THR A 41 -6.81 20.24 16.53
CA THR A 41 -7.35 21.52 16.06
C THR A 41 -6.77 22.65 16.90
N ASP A 42 -7.24 23.88 16.67
CA ASP A 42 -6.93 25.04 17.50
C ASP A 42 -7.40 24.93 18.95
N SER A 43 -8.39 24.07 19.21
CA SER A 43 -9.17 24.03 20.43
C SER A 43 -9.12 22.70 21.16
N GLN A 44 -8.72 21.61 20.47
CA GLN A 44 -8.72 20.27 21.06
C GLN A 44 -7.77 19.30 20.35
N THR A 45 -7.38 18.27 21.08
CA THR A 45 -6.75 17.06 20.54
C THR A 45 -7.84 16.02 20.32
N LEU A 46 -8.02 15.62 19.05
CA LEU A 46 -9.01 14.63 18.64
C LEU A 46 -8.49 13.20 18.79
N TYR A 47 -7.19 12.99 18.58
CA TYR A 47 -6.52 11.70 18.66
C TYR A 47 -5.04 11.92 18.94
N ASP A 48 -4.44 11.07 19.78
CA ASP A 48 -3.00 11.14 20.13
C ASP A 48 -2.53 9.80 20.70
N GLN A 49 -2.28 8.83 19.83
CA GLN A 49 -1.95 7.46 20.23
C GLN A 49 -1.07 6.77 19.17
N ASP A 50 -0.40 5.70 19.60
CA ASP A 50 0.26 4.79 18.69
C ASP A 50 -0.77 3.93 17.95
N LEU A 51 -0.64 3.87 16.62
CA LEU A 51 -1.52 3.13 15.73
C LEU A 51 -0.70 2.19 14.85
N THR A 52 -1.08 0.91 14.84
CA THR A 52 -0.57 -0.04 13.83
C THR A 52 -1.46 0.05 12.60
N VAL A 53 -0.91 0.61 11.52
CA VAL A 53 -1.60 0.84 10.26
C VAL A 53 -1.33 -0.31 9.31
N SER A 54 -2.38 -1.03 8.94
CA SER A 54 -2.32 -2.00 7.83
C SER A 54 -2.65 -1.35 6.50
N ALA A 55 -2.26 -1.99 5.40
CA ALA A 55 -2.66 -1.52 4.08
C ALA A 55 -4.19 -1.53 3.94
N CYS A 56 -4.69 -0.55 3.19
CA CYS A 56 -6.07 -0.47 2.73
C CYS A 56 -6.06 -0.01 1.27
N GLU A 57 -7.19 -0.09 0.58
CA GLU A 57 -7.34 0.50 -0.74
C GLU A 57 -7.18 2.03 -0.62
N SER A 58 -6.04 2.55 -1.09
CA SER A 58 -5.67 3.96 -0.90
C SER A 58 -6.45 4.92 -1.79
N SER A 59 -7.12 4.40 -2.82
CA SER A 59 -7.92 5.14 -3.80
C SER A 59 -9.23 4.38 -4.09
N PRO A 60 -10.18 4.36 -3.14
CA PRO A 60 -11.42 3.61 -3.25
C PRO A 60 -12.36 4.11 -4.36
N ALA A 61 -12.17 5.33 -4.87
CA ALA A 61 -13.01 5.89 -5.92
C ALA A 61 -12.78 5.21 -7.29
N GLU A 62 -11.57 4.70 -7.56
CA GLU A 62 -11.15 4.19 -8.87
C GLU A 62 -10.64 2.73 -8.83
N GLY A 63 -10.60 2.06 -7.67
CA GLY A 63 -10.11 0.68 -7.57
C GLY A 63 -8.59 0.59 -7.36
N GLY A 64 -8.06 1.28 -6.35
CA GLY A 64 -6.63 1.46 -6.13
C GLY A 64 -5.87 0.22 -5.64
N ALA A 65 -4.54 0.25 -5.76
CA ALA A 65 -3.69 -0.73 -5.10
C ALA A 65 -3.81 -0.59 -3.57
N SER A 66 -3.72 -1.72 -2.86
CA SER A 66 -3.63 -1.68 -1.39
C SER A 66 -2.25 -1.22 -0.97
N ALA A 67 -2.20 -0.17 -0.16
CA ALA A 67 -0.95 0.38 0.38
C ALA A 67 -1.17 0.93 1.80
N VAL A 68 -0.11 0.95 2.61
CA VAL A 68 -0.11 1.72 3.84
C VAL A 68 -0.02 3.21 3.48
N SER A 69 -0.96 4.02 3.96
CA SER A 69 -1.06 5.45 3.63
C SER A 69 -1.67 6.25 4.77
N GLY A 70 -1.56 7.59 4.70
CA GLY A 70 -2.23 8.49 5.64
C GLY A 70 -3.75 8.33 5.65
N TYR A 71 -4.35 8.02 4.49
CA TYR A 71 -5.76 7.66 4.39
C TYR A 71 -6.10 6.43 5.25
N CYS A 72 -5.31 5.36 5.15
CA CYS A 72 -5.50 4.16 5.97
C CYS A 72 -5.32 4.43 7.46
N ALA A 73 -4.36 5.30 7.83
CA ALA A 73 -4.18 5.71 9.22
C ALA A 73 -5.42 6.45 9.76
N VAL A 74 -6.00 7.38 8.98
CA VAL A 74 -7.23 8.07 9.37
C VAL A 74 -8.40 7.11 9.54
N LEU A 75 -8.61 6.21 8.58
CA LEU A 75 -9.69 5.21 8.70
C LEU A 75 -9.52 4.32 9.95
N GLN A 76 -8.30 3.86 10.19
CA GLN A 76 -8.00 2.92 11.29
C GLN A 76 -7.90 3.61 12.66
N SER A 77 -7.79 4.94 12.69
CA SER A 77 -7.93 5.73 13.93
C SER A 77 -9.33 5.62 14.54
N GLY A 78 -10.34 5.29 13.72
CA GLY A 78 -11.75 5.24 14.11
C GLY A 78 -12.41 6.61 14.22
N LEU A 79 -11.73 7.70 13.86
CA LEU A 79 -12.34 9.01 13.73
C LEU A 79 -13.27 9.05 12.51
N ASP A 80 -14.47 9.61 12.68
CA ASP A 80 -15.34 9.92 11.55
C ASP A 80 -14.62 10.88 10.59
N SER A 81 -14.54 10.48 9.32
CA SER A 81 -13.88 11.28 8.29
C SER A 81 -14.70 11.32 7.01
N THR A 82 -14.67 12.48 6.35
CA THR A 82 -15.29 12.69 5.03
C THR A 82 -14.21 13.04 4.03
N TRP A 83 -14.30 12.45 2.85
CA TRP A 83 -13.32 12.60 1.80
C TRP A 83 -13.99 12.88 0.46
N SER A 84 -13.44 13.84 -0.27
CA SER A 84 -13.72 14.07 -1.69
C SER A 84 -12.61 13.45 -2.53
N TRP A 85 -12.97 12.89 -3.68
CA TRP A 85 -12.04 12.17 -4.54
C TRP A 85 -12.03 12.75 -5.95
N PHE A 86 -10.84 12.94 -6.51
CA PHE A 86 -10.64 13.34 -7.91
C PHE A 86 -9.69 12.32 -8.56
N GLY A 87 -10.27 11.32 -9.22
CA GLY A 87 -9.51 10.15 -9.64
C GLY A 87 -8.94 9.43 -8.42
N SER A 88 -7.61 9.24 -8.40
CA SER A 88 -6.91 8.59 -7.28
C SER A 88 -6.55 9.51 -6.11
N ASP A 89 -6.79 10.82 -6.25
CA ASP A 89 -6.40 11.81 -5.25
C ASP A 89 -7.54 12.04 -4.27
N GLY A 90 -7.28 11.73 -2.99
CA GLY A 90 -8.21 11.93 -1.89
C GLY A 90 -7.94 13.23 -1.14
N PHE A 91 -9.00 13.99 -0.87
CA PHE A 91 -8.97 15.24 -0.13
C PHE A 91 -9.81 15.10 1.13
N LEU A 92 -9.21 15.35 2.29
CA LEU A 92 -9.88 15.27 3.59
C LEU A 92 -10.76 16.51 3.79
N ASP A 93 -12.08 16.32 3.78
CA ASP A 93 -13.07 17.39 3.95
C ASP A 93 -13.40 17.64 5.42
N SER A 94 -13.46 16.57 6.21
CA SER A 94 -13.69 16.65 7.65
C SER A 94 -13.07 15.48 8.40
N LEU A 95 -12.72 15.70 9.67
CA LEU A 95 -12.18 14.68 10.57
C LEU A 95 -12.62 14.94 12.01
N GLY A 96 -13.13 13.92 12.69
CA GLY A 96 -13.59 14.01 14.09
C GLY A 96 -14.69 15.07 14.30
N GLY A 97 -15.55 15.26 13.29
CA GLY A 97 -16.62 16.27 13.31
C GLY A 97 -16.19 17.71 12.96
N VAL A 98 -14.92 17.95 12.62
CA VAL A 98 -14.42 19.27 12.24
C VAL A 98 -14.14 19.30 10.74
N ALA A 99 -14.81 20.21 10.04
CA ALA A 99 -14.71 20.38 8.58
C ALA A 99 -13.75 21.52 8.19
N ASN A 100 -13.26 21.49 6.95
CA ASN A 100 -12.58 22.62 6.35
C ASN A 100 -13.50 23.85 6.30
N ASP A 101 -12.92 25.04 6.45
CA ASP A 101 -13.59 26.32 6.22
C ASP A 101 -12.84 27.11 5.15
N PHE A 102 -13.26 26.91 3.90
CA PHE A 102 -12.68 27.60 2.75
C PHE A 102 -12.95 29.10 2.73
N SER A 103 -13.98 29.59 3.44
CA SER A 103 -14.25 31.02 3.54
C SER A 103 -13.22 31.74 4.42
N GLN A 104 -12.62 30.99 5.35
CA GLN A 104 -11.56 31.46 6.27
C GLN A 104 -10.17 30.90 5.91
N ASN A 105 -10.01 30.25 4.74
CA ASN A 105 -8.77 29.60 4.31
C ASN A 105 -8.22 28.58 5.34
N THR A 106 -9.11 27.88 6.06
CA THR A 106 -8.74 26.86 7.05
C THR A 106 -8.97 25.48 6.46
N TYR A 107 -7.93 24.65 6.46
CA TYR A 107 -7.95 23.30 5.93
C TYR A 107 -7.09 22.35 6.78
N TRP A 108 -7.38 21.06 6.70
CA TRP A 108 -6.54 20.03 7.29
C TRP A 108 -5.14 20.03 6.66
N GLY A 109 -4.12 20.13 7.51
CA GLY A 109 -2.71 20.02 7.14
C GLY A 109 -2.16 18.63 7.46
N TRP A 110 -1.22 18.16 6.64
CA TRP A 110 -0.52 16.89 6.82
C TRP A 110 0.93 17.14 7.22
N PHE A 111 1.40 16.38 8.20
CA PHE A 111 2.76 16.47 8.71
C PHE A 111 3.33 15.07 8.90
N GLY A 112 4.51 14.82 8.32
CA GLY A 112 5.34 13.66 8.61
C GLY A 112 6.54 14.08 9.44
N ASP A 113 6.76 13.46 10.60
CA ASP A 113 7.86 13.80 11.51
C ASP A 113 7.96 15.30 11.83
N LEU A 114 6.80 15.94 12.05
CA LEU A 114 6.65 17.39 12.31
C LEU A 114 7.06 18.31 11.15
N VAL A 115 7.28 17.76 9.95
CA VAL A 115 7.52 18.51 8.72
C VAL A 115 6.23 18.53 7.89
N TYR A 116 5.83 19.72 7.44
CA TYR A 116 4.66 19.86 6.57
C TYR A 116 4.93 19.26 5.20
N GLY A 117 4.00 18.44 4.70
CA GLY A 117 4.09 17.80 3.39
C GLY A 117 3.90 16.30 3.44
#